data_AF-A0A9E1KHN4-F1
#
_entry.id   AF-A0A9E1KHN4-F1
#
_cell.length_a   1.000
_cell.length_b   1.000
_cell.length_c   1.000
_cell.angle_alpha   90.00
_cell.angle_beta   90.00
_cell.angle_gamma   90.00
#
_symmetry.space_group_name_H-M   'P 1'
#
loop_
_entity.id
_entity.type
_entity.pdbx_description
1 polymer ?
#
loop_
_entity_poly.entity_id
_entity_poly.type
_entity_poly.pdbx_seq_one_letter_code
_entity_poly.pdbx_strand_id
1 'polypeptide(L)' 'MKTWASINQKGGVGKTTSVVSLAGHLSNTGKRILLVDLDPHGSL' A
#
# COMPACT_ATOMS: atom_id res chain seq x y z
N MET A 1 -17.01 1.06 -3.19
CA MET A 1 -15.55 1.32 -3.26
C MET A 1 -15.02 1.39 -1.84
N LYS A 2 -13.92 0.73 -1.51
CA LYS A 2 -13.32 0.72 -0.15
C LYS A 2 -11.91 1.30 -0.24
N THR A 3 -11.57 2.17 0.71
CA THR A 3 -10.26 2.86 0.76
C THR A 3 -9.58 2.53 2.07
N TRP A 4 -8.31 2.11 2.01
CA TRP A 4 -7.47 1.81 3.16
C TRP A 4 -6.22 2.70 3.13
N ALA A 5 -5.70 3.04 4.30
CA ALA A 5 -4.48 3.83 4.44
C ALA A 5 -3.56 3.17 5.49
N SER A 6 -2.26 3.13 5.20
CA SER A 6 -1.21 2.63 6.10
C SER A 6 -0.40 3.82 6.60
N ILE A 7 -0.57 4.20 7.87
CA ILE A 7 -0.04 5.44 8.44
C ILE A 7 0.81 5.10 9.66
N ASN A 8 2.05 5.58 9.67
CA ASN A 8 2.95 5.50 10.82
C ASN A 8 4.06 6.55 10.66
N GLN A 9 4.34 7.33 11.71
CA GLN A 9 5.36 8.38 11.68
C GLN A 9 6.78 7.84 11.58
N LYS A 10 7.02 6.61 12.07
CA LYS A 10 8.35 5.99 12.01
C LYS A 10 8.63 5.44 10.60
N GLY A 11 9.79 5.81 10.06
CA GLY A 11 10.35 5.22 8.84
C GLY A 11 10.79 3.77 9.05
N GLY A 12 10.80 2.97 7.98
CA GLY A 12 11.30 1.58 8.05
C GLY A 12 10.42 0.57 8.80
N VAL A 13 9.17 0.92 9.14
CA VAL A 13 8.22 0.00 9.82
C VAL A 13 7.44 -0.91 8.87
N GLY A 14 7.78 -0.90 7.57
CA GLY A 14 7.16 -1.79 6.58
C GLY A 14 5.84 -1.29 5.96
N LYS A 15 5.46 -0.01 6.10
CA LYS A 15 4.21 0.54 5.54
C LYS A 15 4.02 0.19 4.06
N THR A 16 5.00 0.53 3.22
CA THR A 16 4.98 0.30 1.77
C THR A 16 4.99 -1.19 1.45
N THR A 17 5.86 -1.95 2.10
CA THR A 17 5.96 -3.41 1.93
C THR A 17 4.63 -4.12 2.20
N SER A 18 3.94 -3.75 3.28
CA SER A 18 2.63 -4.32 3.61
C SER A 18 1.56 -3.93 2.59
N VAL A 19 1.53 -2.66 2.16
CA VAL A 19 0.56 -2.17 1.16
C VAL A 19 0.75 -2.88 -0.18
N VAL A 20 1.98 -2.99 -0.68
CA VAL A 20 2.29 -3.68 -1.95
C VAL A 20 1.96 -5.17 -1.87
N SER A 21 2.33 -5.84 -0.77
CA SER A 21 2.04 -7.27 -0.59
C SER A 21 0.52 -7.55 -0.57
N LEU A 22 -0.24 -6.73 0.16
CA LEU A 22 -1.69 -6.85 0.24
C LEU A 22 -2.36 -6.57 -1.11
N ALA A 23 -1.90 -5.53 -1.83
CA ALA A 23 -2.39 -5.22 -3.16
C ALA A 23 -2.10 -6.32 -4.17
N GLY A 24 -0.90 -6.92 -4.15
CA GLY A 24 -0.55 -8.07 -4.98
C GLY A 24 -1.48 -9.26 -4.72
N HIS A 25 -1.72 -9.58 -3.44
CA HIS A 25 -2.65 -10.65 -3.07
C HIS A 25 -4.08 -10.36 -3.54
N LEU A 26 -4.59 -9.15 -3.30
CA LEU A 26 -5.94 -8.76 -3.72
C LEU A 26 -6.10 -8.76 -5.25
N SER A 27 -5.09 -8.26 -5.97
CA SER A 27 -5.02 -8.29 -7.44
C SER A 27 -5.10 -9.73 -7.96
N ASN A 28 -4.33 -10.66 -7.36
CA ASN A 28 -4.35 -12.08 -7.71
C ASN A 28 -5.71 -12.75 -7.47
N THR A 29 -6.54 -12.20 -6.58
CA THR A 29 -7.93 -12.66 -6.37
C THR A 29 -8.96 -11.98 -7.30
N GLY A 30 -8.50 -11.26 -8.33
CA GLY A 30 -9.34 -10.61 -9.34
C GLY A 30 -9.91 -9.26 -8.91
N LYS A 31 -9.38 -8.64 -7.85
CA LYS A 31 -9.80 -7.29 -7.44
C LYS A 31 -9.07 -6.23 -8.24
N ARG A 32 -9.79 -5.20 -8.70
CA ARG A 32 -9.18 -3.98 -9.24
C ARG A 32 -8.66 -3.14 -8.08
N ILE A 33 -7.36 -2.88 -8.07
CA ILE A 33 -6.67 -2.14 -7.01
C ILE A 33 -5.99 -0.91 -7.60
N LEU A 34 -6.03 0.19 -6.86
CA LEU A 34 -5.23 1.39 -7.11
C LEU A 34 -4.37 1.63 -5.88
N LEU A 35 -3.07 1.74 -6.07
CA LEU A 35 -2.15 2.20 -5.03
C LEU A 35 -1.83 3.68 -5.27
N VAL A 36 -1.76 4.44 -4.18
CA VAL A 36 -1.41 5.86 -4.20
C VAL A 36 -0.28 6.06 -3.20
N ASP A 37 0.88 6.52 -3.68
CA ASP A 37 1.97 6.93 -2.81
C ASP A 37 1.80 8.41 -2.45
N LEU A 38 1.82 8.68 -1.15
CA LEU A 38 1.76 10.03 -0.58
C LEU A 38 3.03 10.37 0.20
N ASP A 39 4.01 9.45 0.24
CA ASP A 39 5.29 9.69 0.88
C ASP A 39 6.18 10.53 -0.05
N PRO A 40 6.69 11.70 0.41
CA PRO A 40 7.63 12.50 -0.37
C PRO A 40 8.87 11.73 -0.85
N HIS A 41 9.25 10.65 -0.15
CA HIS A 41 10.38 9.81 -0.53
C HIS A 41 10.09 8.85 -1.69
N GLY A 42 8.82 8.64 -2.08
CA GLY A 42 8.44 7.85 -3.26
C GLY A 42 8.96 6.41 -3.23
N SER A 43 8.38 5.57 -2.37
CA SER A 43 8.84 4.18 -2.19
C SER A 43 8.02 3.15 -2.98
N LEU A 44 6.92 3.57 -3.59
CA LEU A 44 5.98 2.70 -4.31
C LEU A 44 6.33 2.50 -5.79
#